data_AF-A0A957NHN0-F1
#
_entry.id   AF-A0A957NHN0-F1
#
_cell.length_a   1.000
_cell.length_b   1.000
_cell.length_c   1.000
_cell.angle_alpha   90.00
_cell.angle_beta   90.00
_cell.angle_gamma   90.00
#
_symmetry.space_group_name_H-M   'P 1'
#
loop_
_entity.id
_entity.type
_entity.pdbx_description
1 polymer ?
#
loop_
_entity_poly.entity_id
_entity_poly.type
_entity_poly.pdbx_seq_one_letter_code
_entity_poly.pdbx_strand_id
1 'polypeptide(L)'
;MDKVTRYQQLLQQLVNRYAEYQPSHGQIITYPICDVTQHHYMLLDVGWDNTGRVHAVAFHARLDDGKVWIEWDGTDPSLTEALMAAGIPATDLVLGYYRPEYRALAGIATA
;
A
#
# COMPACT_ATOMS: atom_id res chain seq x y z
N MET A 1 12.05 2.57 19.79
CA MET A 1 11.04 3.18 18.91
C MET A 1 9.80 2.32 18.97
N ASP A 2 8.62 2.90 19.11
CA ASP A 2 7.37 2.16 19.14
C ASP A 2 7.08 1.49 17.78
N LYS A 3 6.41 0.32 17.81
CA LYS A 3 6.08 -0.50 16.64
C LYS A 3 5.27 0.29 15.62
N VAL A 4 4.27 1.04 16.09
CA VAL A 4 3.40 1.88 15.25
C VAL A 4 4.23 2.94 14.53
N THR A 5 5.10 3.67 15.26
CA THR A 5 5.99 4.67 14.67
C THR A 5 6.90 4.07 13.59
N ARG A 6 7.43 2.86 13.82
CA ARG A 6 8.25 2.16 12.81
C ARG A 6 7.44 1.88 11.54
N TYR A 7 6.22 1.37 11.66
CA TYR A 7 5.38 1.07 10.50
C TYR A 7 4.93 2.33 9.77
N GLN A 8 4.57 3.40 10.47
CA GLN A 8 4.24 4.68 9.85
C GLN A 8 5.39 5.22 9.00
N GLN A 9 6.63 5.14 9.50
CA GLN A 9 7.80 5.58 8.75
C GLN A 9 8.06 4.70 7.53
N LEU A 10 7.95 3.38 7.70
CA LEU A 10 8.15 2.42 6.62
C LEU A 10 7.12 2.62 5.50
N LEU A 11 5.84 2.82 5.83
CA LEU A 11 4.78 3.08 4.86
C LEU A 11 4.99 4.40 4.12
N GLN A 12 5.36 5.47 4.81
CA GLN A 12 5.72 6.75 4.18
C GLN A 12 6.91 6.59 3.22
N GLN A 13 7.93 5.82 3.61
CA GLN A 13 9.08 5.56 2.75
C GLN A 13 8.70 4.75 1.51
N LEU A 14 7.84 3.73 1.65
CA LEU A 14 7.36 2.95 0.52
C LEU A 14 6.55 3.79 -0.46
N VAL A 15 5.59 4.57 0.03
CA VAL A 15 4.79 5.50 -0.80
C VAL A 15 5.71 6.46 -1.55
N ASN A 16 6.62 7.14 -0.87
CA ASN A 16 7.51 8.09 -1.53
C ASN A 16 8.45 7.42 -2.54
N ARG A 17 9.03 6.25 -2.20
CA ARG A 17 9.90 5.50 -3.10
C ARG A 17 9.17 5.05 -4.34
N TYR A 18 7.96 4.52 -4.20
CA TYR A 18 7.22 4.01 -5.34
C TYR A 18 6.67 5.14 -6.23
N ALA A 19 6.42 6.33 -5.68
CA ALA A 19 6.10 7.52 -6.46
C ALA A 19 7.25 8.01 -7.36
N GLU A 20 8.50 7.59 -7.11
CA GLU A 20 9.63 7.90 -8.00
C GLU A 20 9.56 7.13 -9.32
N TYR A 21 8.82 6.02 -9.38
CA TYR A 21 8.61 5.26 -10.61
C TYR A 21 7.48 5.90 -11.41
N GLN A 22 7.81 6.39 -12.60
CA GLN A 22 6.81 6.85 -13.56
C GLN A 22 6.30 5.68 -14.39
N PRO A 23 4.97 5.57 -14.61
CA PRO A 23 4.41 4.63 -15.57
C PRO A 23 5.07 4.80 -16.96
N SER A 24 5.40 3.68 -17.60
CA SER A 24 6.13 3.67 -18.88
C SER A 24 5.32 4.16 -20.08
N HIS A 25 4.01 4.38 -19.90
CA HIS A 25 3.08 4.76 -20.97
C HIS A 25 2.17 5.89 -20.53
N GLY A 26 1.86 6.78 -21.47
CA GLY A 26 0.97 7.92 -21.24
C GLY A 26 1.66 9.10 -20.55
N GLN A 27 0.86 10.09 -20.19
CA GLN A 27 1.22 11.25 -19.37
C GLN A 27 0.57 11.08 -18.01
N ILE A 28 1.16 10.21 -17.19
CA ILE A 28 0.65 9.85 -15.87
C ILE A 28 1.61 10.38 -14.81
N ILE A 29 1.04 11.05 -13.80
CA ILE A 29 1.75 11.50 -12.61
C ILE A 29 1.27 10.63 -11.45
N THR A 30 2.23 10.02 -10.74
CA THR A 30 1.98 9.24 -9.54
C THR A 30 2.16 10.13 -8.31
N TYR A 31 1.09 10.30 -7.53
CA TYR A 31 1.06 11.15 -6.35
C TYR A 31 1.21 10.32 -5.07
N PRO A 32 2.23 10.60 -4.24
CA PRO A 32 2.31 10.06 -2.89
C PRO A 32 1.34 10.78 -1.96
N ILE A 33 0.43 10.04 -1.33
CA ILE A 33 -0.55 10.58 -0.39
C ILE A 33 -0.34 9.89 0.96
N CYS A 34 0.08 10.67 1.96
CA CYS A 34 0.31 10.21 3.32
C CYS A 34 -0.53 11.03 4.29
N ASP A 35 -1.63 10.46 4.80
CA ASP A 35 -2.34 10.99 5.96
C ASP A 35 -1.75 10.36 7.22
N VAL A 36 -0.80 11.07 7.83
CA VAL A 36 -0.13 10.61 9.06
C VAL A 36 -1.09 10.61 10.26
N THR A 37 -2.09 11.49 10.27
CA THR A 37 -3.04 11.64 11.39
C THR A 37 -4.05 10.50 11.40
N GLN A 38 -4.57 10.10 10.24
CA GLN A 38 -5.53 9.00 10.11
C GLN A 38 -4.86 7.67 9.76
N HIS A 39 -3.56 7.67 9.50
CA HIS A 39 -2.75 6.51 9.14
C HIS A 39 -3.10 5.85 7.81
N HIS A 40 -3.39 6.66 6.80
CA HIS A 40 -3.61 6.20 5.43
C HIS A 40 -2.45 6.57 4.52
N TYR A 41 -2.00 5.61 3.70
CA TYR A 41 -0.82 5.72 2.84
C TYR A 41 -1.16 5.12 1.48
N MET A 42 -1.18 5.95 0.44
CA MET A 42 -1.59 5.50 -0.90
C MET A 42 -0.75 6.15 -2.01
N LEU A 43 -0.77 5.49 -3.16
CA LEU A 43 -0.33 6.04 -4.44
C LEU A 43 -1.52 6.26 -5.35
N LEU A 44 -1.66 7.49 -5.84
CA LEU A 44 -2.71 7.87 -6.78
C LEU A 44 -2.10 8.22 -8.14
N ASP A 45 -2.45 7.45 -9.16
CA ASP A 45 -2.09 7.72 -10.53
C ASP A 45 -3.14 8.64 -11.17
N VAL A 46 -2.67 9.75 -11.73
CA VAL A 46 -3.52 10.77 -12.35
C VAL A 46 -2.90 11.22 -13.66
N GLY A 47 -3.66 11.13 -14.75
CA GLY A 47 -3.11 11.47 -16.05
C GLY A 47 -3.99 11.06 -17.21
N TRP A 48 -3.36 10.81 -18.35
CA TRP A 48 -3.99 10.31 -19.56
C TRP A 48 -3.09 9.28 -20.22
N ASP A 49 -3.68 8.21 -20.75
CA ASP A 49 -2.99 7.24 -21.60
C ASP A 49 -3.72 7.08 -22.95
N ASN A 50 -3.32 6.08 -23.73
CA ASN A 50 -3.93 5.81 -25.04
C ASN A 50 -5.38 5.32 -24.97
N THR A 51 -5.84 4.91 -23.78
CA THR A 51 -7.19 4.38 -23.52
C THR A 51 -8.12 5.42 -22.89
N GLY A 52 -7.56 6.45 -22.25
CA GLY A 52 -8.31 7.60 -21.76
C GLY A 52 -7.77 8.18 -20.46
N ARG A 53 -8.68 8.67 -19.63
CA ARG A 53 -8.36 9.31 -18.34
C ARG A 53 -7.86 8.26 -17.35
N VAL A 54 -6.68 8.50 -16.79
CA VAL A 54 -6.16 7.74 -15.65
C VAL A 54 -6.47 8.51 -14.36
N HIS A 55 -7.16 7.84 -13.44
CA HIS A 55 -7.45 8.31 -12.08
C HIS A 55 -7.70 7.08 -11.19
N ALA A 56 -6.62 6.45 -10.75
CA ALA A 56 -6.66 5.13 -10.09
C ALA A 56 -5.69 5.06 -8.92
N VAL A 57 -6.02 4.24 -7.93
CA VAL A 57 -5.13 3.94 -6.80
C VAL A 57 -4.21 2.79 -7.22
N ALA A 58 -2.89 3.02 -7.21
CA ALA A 58 -1.91 1.98 -7.51
C ALA A 58 -1.73 1.03 -6.32
N PHE A 59 -1.66 1.57 -5.10
CA PHE A 59 -1.85 0.80 -3.87
C PHE A 59 -2.41 1.69 -2.76
N HIS A 60 -3.03 1.05 -1.76
CA HIS A 60 -3.46 1.69 -0.53
C HIS A 60 -3.21 0.77 0.66
N ALA A 61 -2.44 1.27 1.62
CA ALA A 61 -2.27 0.68 2.93
C ALA A 61 -2.74 1.62 4.04
N ARG A 62 -3.21 1.05 5.15
CA ARG A 62 -3.48 1.79 6.38
C ARG A 62 -2.87 1.09 7.58
N LEU A 63 -2.63 1.83 8.65
CA LEU A 63 -2.21 1.26 9.93
C LEU A 63 -3.36 1.34 10.92
N ASP A 64 -3.74 0.19 11.48
CA ASP A 64 -4.85 0.07 12.42
C ASP A 64 -4.55 -1.04 13.43
N ASP A 65 -4.82 -0.76 14.71
CA ASP A 65 -4.49 -1.64 15.85
C ASP A 65 -3.07 -2.23 15.81
N GLY A 66 -2.09 -1.41 15.38
CA GLY A 66 -0.69 -1.83 15.28
C GLY A 66 -0.39 -2.84 14.16
N LYS A 67 -1.31 -3.02 13.20
CA LYS A 67 -1.19 -3.87 12.02
C LYS A 67 -1.33 -3.08 10.73
N VAL A 68 -0.63 -3.51 9.71
CA VAL A 68 -0.71 -2.92 8.38
C VAL A 68 -1.77 -3.64 7.58
N TRP A 69 -2.81 -2.90 7.20
CA TRP A 69 -3.88 -3.36 6.35
C TRP A 69 -3.60 -2.93 4.92
N ILE A 70 -3.62 -3.89 3.99
CA ILE A 70 -3.47 -3.66 2.56
C ILE A 70 -4.88 -3.61 1.97
N GLU A 71 -5.37 -2.40 1.70
CA GLU A 71 -6.72 -2.15 1.19
C GLU A 71 -6.80 -2.31 -0.33
N TRP A 72 -5.70 -2.06 -1.04
CA TRP A 72 -5.56 -2.29 -2.47
C TRP A 72 -4.08 -2.47 -2.82
N ASP A 73 -3.79 -3.39 -3.73
CA ASP A 73 -2.43 -3.69 -4.18
C ASP A 73 -2.42 -3.99 -5.68
N GLY A 74 -1.94 -3.04 -6.47
CA GLY A 74 -1.72 -3.18 -7.90
C GLY A 74 -0.24 -3.21 -8.28
N THR A 75 0.69 -3.45 -7.35
CA THR A 75 2.13 -3.43 -7.62
C THR A 75 2.68 -4.81 -7.94
N ASP A 76 3.77 -4.84 -8.71
CA ASP A 76 4.59 -6.03 -8.96
C ASP A 76 6.08 -5.66 -8.80
N PRO A 77 6.82 -6.20 -7.82
CA PRO A 77 6.37 -7.18 -6.81
C PRO A 77 5.28 -6.62 -5.88
N SER A 78 4.52 -7.52 -5.25
CA SER A 78 3.37 -7.13 -4.43
C SER A 78 3.78 -6.28 -3.22
N LEU A 79 2.89 -5.38 -2.78
CA LEU A 79 3.13 -4.59 -1.58
C LEU A 79 3.30 -5.50 -0.35
N THR A 80 2.60 -6.62 -0.30
CA THR A 80 2.73 -7.62 0.76
C THR A 80 4.17 -8.14 0.87
N GLU A 81 4.77 -8.54 -0.26
CA GLU A 81 6.15 -9.00 -0.31
C GLU A 81 7.14 -7.90 0.07
N ALA A 82 6.93 -6.67 -0.41
CA ALA A 82 7.76 -5.53 -0.08
C ALA A 82 7.74 -5.22 1.43
N LEU A 83 6.57 -5.28 2.07
CA LEU A 83 6.41 -5.08 3.51
C LEU A 83 7.07 -6.18 4.34
N MET A 84 6.93 -7.45 3.92
CA MET A 84 7.61 -8.57 4.58
C MET A 84 9.13 -8.47 4.46
N ALA A 85 9.65 -8.15 3.27
CA ALA A 85 11.07 -7.95 3.03
C ALA A 85 11.64 -6.78 3.85
N ALA A 86 10.82 -5.75 4.11
CA ALA A 86 11.16 -4.63 4.98
C ALA A 86 11.01 -4.94 6.49
N GLY A 87 10.72 -6.20 6.85
CA GLY A 87 10.72 -6.68 8.23
C GLY A 87 9.41 -6.45 8.99
N ILE A 88 8.27 -6.39 8.28
CA ILE A 88 6.95 -6.54 8.91
C ILE A 88 6.59 -8.04 8.93
N PRO A 89 6.35 -8.65 10.10
CA PRO A 89 5.98 -10.06 10.15
C PRO A 89 4.57 -10.26 9.56
N ALA A 90 4.33 -11.43 8.98
CA ALA A 90 3.03 -11.80 8.42
C ALA A 90 1.87 -11.71 9.43
N THR A 91 2.14 -11.86 10.72
CA THR A 91 1.15 -11.70 11.81
C THR A 91 0.67 -10.27 12.01
N ASP A 92 1.37 -9.29 11.41
CA ASP A 92 1.04 -7.87 11.46
C ASP A 92 0.56 -7.34 10.10
N LEU A 93 0.35 -8.22 9.12
CA LEU A 93 -0.13 -7.89 7.78
C LEU A 93 -1.52 -8.47 7.56
N VAL A 94 -2.47 -7.62 7.17
CA VAL A 94 -3.86 -8.01 6.89
C VAL A 94 -4.19 -7.63 5.45
N LEU A 95 -4.70 -8.59 4.67
CA LEU A 95 -5.24 -8.31 3.33
C LEU A 95 -6.66 -7.77 3.47
N GLY A 96 -6.79 -6.45 3.54
CA GLY A 96 -8.05 -5.72 3.70
C GLY A 96 -9.00 -5.93 2.52
N TYR A 97 -8.47 -6.03 1.30
CA TYR A 97 -9.24 -6.31 0.09
C TYR A 97 -9.88 -7.72 0.05
N TYR A 98 -9.43 -8.65 0.90
CA TYR A 98 -10.14 -9.92 1.07
C TYR A 98 -11.31 -9.78 2.04
N ARG A 99 -12.42 -10.43 1.67
CA ARG A 99 -13.57 -10.60 2.57
C ARG A 99 -13.11 -11.27 3.87
N PRO A 100 -13.61 -10.83 5.03
CA PRO A 100 -13.19 -11.36 6.34
C PRO A 100 -13.13 -12.89 6.41
N GLU A 101 -14.15 -13.57 5.86
CA GLU A 101 -14.28 -15.02 5.82
C GLU A 101 -13.20 -15.75 4.99
N TYR A 102 -12.50 -15.05 4.09
CA TYR A 102 -11.45 -15.63 3.25
C TYR A 102 -10.03 -15.31 3.72
N ARG A 103 -9.85 -14.37 4.67
CA ARG A 103 -8.51 -13.96 5.11
C ARG A 103 -7.71 -15.10 5.73
N ALA A 104 -8.37 -16.04 6.41
CA ALA A 104 -7.70 -17.20 7.01
C ALA A 104 -7.02 -18.10 5.96
N LEU A 105 -7.44 -18.04 4.70
CA LEU A 105 -6.85 -18.81 3.59
C LEU A 105 -5.54 -18.18 3.09
N ALA A 106 -5.29 -16.91 3.38
CA ALA A 106 -4.13 -16.18 2.88
C ALA A 106 -2.82 -16.51 3.63
N GLY A 107 -2.88 -17.24 4.75
CA GLY A 107 -1.69 -17.58 5.54
C GLY A 107 -1.03 -16.40 6.25
N ILE A 108 -1.71 -15.25 6.35
CA ILE A 108 -1.28 -14.05 7.10
C ILE A 108 -2.38 -13.61 8.10
N ALA A 109 -2.24 -12.46 8.76
CA ALA A 109 -3.21 -12.03 9.77
C ALA A 109 -4.61 -11.75 9.18
N THR A 110 -5.65 -12.00 10.00
CA THR A 110 -7.06 -11.93 9.59
C THR A 110 -7.77 -10.63 9.99
N ALA A 111 -7.25 -9.95 11.00
CA ALA A 111 -7.69 -8.68 11.56
C ALA A 111 -6.51 -8.06 12.29
#